data_AF-M0JV96-F1
#
_entry.id   AF-M0JV96-F1
#
_cell.length_a   1.000
_cell.length_b   1.000
_cell.length_c   1.000
_cell.angle_alpha   90.00
_cell.angle_beta   90.00
_cell.angle_gamma   90.00
#
_symmetry.space_group_name_H-M   'P 1'
#
loop_
_entity.id
_entity.type
_entity.pdbx_description
1 polymer ?
#
loop_
_entity_poly.entity_id
_entity_poly.type
_entity_poly.pdbx_seq_one_letter_code
_entity_poly.pdbx_strand_id
1 'polypeptide(L)' 'MGQYDVAKVILESDGGLEKSQLIRQIDLSKSAVEASIHDLLEKDYITESEDGRLIWNPDISEEKIDNIRPRSLSELDF' A
#
# COMPACT_ATOMS: atom_id res chain seq x y z
N MET A 1 -3.13 -9.76 4.76
CA MET A 1 -1.69 -9.52 4.96
C MET A 1 -1.12 -8.63 3.85
N GLY A 2 -1.38 -8.86 2.55
CA GLY A 2 -0.70 -8.12 1.47
C GLY A 2 -0.94 -6.61 1.29
N GLN A 3 -2.08 -6.04 1.69
CA GLN A 3 -2.32 -4.60 1.54
C GLN A 3 -1.34 -3.73 2.34
N TYR A 4 -1.00 -4.15 3.56
CA TYR A 4 -0.07 -3.42 4.41
C TYR A 4 1.34 -3.43 3.83
N ASP A 5 1.81 -4.58 3.32
CA ASP A 5 3.12 -4.70 2.70
C ASP A 5 3.22 -3.81 1.45
N VAL A 6 2.19 -3.79 0.60
CA VAL A 6 2.13 -2.90 -0.57
C VAL A 6 2.18 -1.44 -0.15
N ALA A 7 1.32 -1.04 0.79
CA ALA A 7 1.27 0.33 1.29
C ALA A 7 2.62 0.78 1.87
N LYS A 8 3.25 -0.08 2.66
CA LYS A 8 4.53 0.22 3.32
C LYS A 8 5.67 0.38 2.32
N VAL A 9 5.76 -0.52 1.34
CA VAL A 9 6.79 -0.46 0.30
C VAL A 9 6.66 0.81 -0.55
N ILE A 10 5.42 1.23 -0.87
CA ILE A 10 5.18 2.49 -1.58
C ILE A 10 5.60 3.69 -0.73
N LEU A 11 5.23 3.69 0.55
CA LEU A 11 5.53 4.77 1.50
C LEU A 11 7.05 4.93 1.73
N GLU A 12 7.76 3.82 1.90
CA GLU A 12 9.23 3.82 2.10
C GLU A 12 10.00 4.12 0.79
N SER A 13 9.32 4.16 -0.36
CA SER A 13 9.97 4.48 -1.63
C SER A 13 10.06 5.99 -1.86
N ASP A 14 11.28 6.45 -2.13
CA ASP A 14 11.55 7.85 -2.48
C ASP A 14 11.07 8.13 -3.91
N GLY A 15 9.83 8.61 -4.05
CA GLY A 15 9.23 9.01 -5.34
C GLY A 15 8.36 7.96 -6.03
N GLY A 16 7.92 6.92 -5.32
CA GLY A 16 6.95 5.94 -5.81
C GLY A 16 7.55 4.79 -6.62
N LEU A 17 6.73 3.78 -6.84
CA LEU A 17 7.13 2.53 -7.48
C LEU A 17 6.19 2.15 -8.63
N GLU A 18 6.76 1.51 -9.65
CA GLU A 18 5.93 0.86 -10.66
C GLU A 18 5.27 -0.40 -10.10
N LYS A 19 4.09 -0.76 -10.63
CA LYS A 19 3.40 -2.03 -10.33
C LYS A 19 4.33 -3.24 -10.48
N SER A 20 5.16 -3.23 -11.52
CA SER A 20 6.15 -4.27 -11.82
C SER A 20 7.20 -4.44 -10.70
N GLN A 21 7.59 -3.34 -10.05
CA GLN A 21 8.56 -3.35 -8.95
C GLN A 21 7.92 -3.84 -7.66
N LEU A 22 6.68 -3.43 -7.37
CA LEU A 22 5.92 -3.91 -6.21
C LEU A 22 5.74 -5.44 -6.26
N ILE A 23 5.40 -5.99 -7.41
CA ILE A 23 5.26 -7.44 -7.62
C ILE A 23 6.59 -8.19 -7.38
N ARG A 24 7.73 -7.55 -7.63
CA ARG A 24 9.06 -8.16 -7.42
C ARG A 24 9.56 -8.05 -5.98
N GLN A 25 9.22 -6.96 -5.29
CA GLN A 25 9.68 -6.72 -3.92
C GLN A 25 8.83 -7.41 -2.87
N ILE A 26 7.56 -7.66 -3.19
CA ILE A 26 6.61 -8.26 -2.27
C ILE A 26 6.50 -9.74 -2.58
N ASP A 27 6.70 -10.58 -1.56
CA ASP A 27 6.60 -12.05 -1.66
C ASP A 27 5.12 -12.49 -1.71
N LEU A 28 4.41 -12.03 -2.73
CA LEU A 28 3.02 -12.32 -2.98
C LEU A 28 2.78 -12.56 -4.47
N SER A 29 1.73 -13.33 -4.76
CA SER A 29 1.26 -13.54 -6.12
C SER A 29 0.93 -12.20 -6.79
N LYS A 30 1.25 -12.06 -8.08
CA LYS A 30 0.92 -10.88 -8.89
C LYS A 30 -0.52 -10.40 -8.68
N SER A 31 -1.49 -11.31 -8.72
CA SER A 31 -2.91 -10.99 -8.54
C SER A 31 -3.24 -10.44 -7.15
N ALA A 32 -2.53 -10.88 -6.10
CA ALA A 32 -2.72 -10.39 -4.74
C ALA A 32 -2.16 -8.98 -4.56
N VAL A 33 -1.02 -8.69 -5.20
CA VAL A 33 -0.44 -7.34 -5.26
C VAL A 33 -1.35 -6.40 -6.05
N GLU A 34 -1.84 -6.82 -7.22
CA GLU A 34 -2.77 -6.03 -8.03
C GLU A 34 -4.08 -5.72 -7.31
N ALA A 35 -4.68 -6.72 -6.64
CA ALA A 35 -5.88 -6.50 -5.82
C ALA A 35 -5.62 -5.51 -4.67
N SER A 36 -4.47 -5.65 -4.00
CA SER A 36 -4.09 -4.74 -2.92
C SER A 36 -3.88 -3.30 -3.40
N ILE A 37 -3.24 -3.12 -4.55
CA ILE A 37 -3.07 -1.80 -5.19
C ILE A 37 -4.44 -1.19 -5.54
N HIS A 38 -5.35 -1.99 -6.10
CA HIS A 38 -6.69 -1.53 -6.46
C HIS A 38 -7.47 -1.04 -5.23
N ASP A 39 -7.48 -1.82 -4.15
CA ASP A 39 -8.10 -1.43 -2.89
C ASP A 39 -7.50 -0.14 -2.30
N LEU A 40 -6.18 0.04 -2.39
CA LEU A 40 -5.50 1.23 -1.89
C LEU A 40 -5.83 2.47 -2.72
N LEU A 41 -5.94 2.32 -4.05
CA LEU A 41 -6.40 3.38 -4.95
C LEU A 41 -7.87 3.75 -4.69
N GLU A 42 -8.76 2.76 -4.54
CA GLU A 42 -10.19 3.01 -4.26
C GLU A 42 -10.43 3.72 -2.92
N LYS A 43 -9.53 3.54 -1.96
CA LYS A 43 -9.59 4.19 -0.64
C LYS A 43 -8.76 5.47 -0.57
N ASP A 44 -8.26 5.95 -1.72
CA ASP A 44 -7.42 7.13 -1.86
C ASP A 44 -6.08 7.07 -1.08
N TYR A 45 -5.65 5.90 -0.58
CA TYR A 45 -4.39 5.76 0.18
C TYR A 45 -3.14 5.99 -0.68
N ILE A 46 -3.21 5.58 -1.94
CA ILE A 46 -2.14 5.77 -2.91
C ILE A 46 -2.72 6.45 -4.15
N THR A 47 -1.88 7.12 -4.91
CA THR A 47 -2.25 7.73 -6.19
C THR A 47 -1.21 7.43 -7.25
N GLU A 48 -1.59 7.54 -8.52
CA GLU A 48 -0.68 7.41 -9.65
C GLU A 48 -0.09 8.79 -9.97
N SER A 49 1.23 8.89 -9.89
CA SER A 49 2.00 10.08 -10.28
C SER A 49 1.95 10.28 -11.80
N GLU A 50 2.31 11.49 -12.28
CA GLU A 50 2.32 11.82 -13.71
C GLU A 50 3.23 10.90 -14.55
N ASP A 51 4.28 10.33 -13.93
CA ASP A 51 5.18 9.35 -14.54
C ASP A 51 4.63 7.90 -14.56
N GLY A 52 3.40 7.66 -14.10
CA GLY A 52 2.77 6.34 -14.04
C GLY A 52 3.23 5.47 -12.86
N ARG A 53 3.89 6.07 -11.86
CA ARG A 53 4.34 5.40 -10.63
C ARG A 53 3.29 5.53 -9.53
N LEU A 54 3.16 4.50 -8.70
CA LEU A 54 2.31 4.55 -7.52
C LEU A 54 3.06 5.22 -6.38
N ILE A 55 2.52 6.32 -5.88
CA ILE A 55 3.02 7.09 -4.74
C ILE A 55 2.01 7.05 -3.61
N TRP A 56 2.49 7.23 -2.38
CA TRP A 56 1.61 7.48 -1.25
C TRP A 56 0.86 8.80 -1.49
N ASN A 57 -0.43 8.84 -1.18
CA ASN A 57 -1.22 10.05 -1.40
C ASN A 57 -0.70 11.17 -0.47
N PRO A 58 -0.20 12.30 -1.01
CA PRO A 58 0.32 13.39 -0.20
C PRO A 58 -0.75 14.06 0.69
N ASP A 59 -2.04 13.93 0.34
CA ASP A 59 -3.16 14.42 1.15
C ASP A 59 -3.45 13.53 2.38
N ILE A 60 -2.83 12.36 2.46
CA ILE A 60 -3.04 11.41 3.54
C ILE A 60 -1.78 11.31 4.41
N SER A 61 -1.94 11.59 5.70
CA SER A 61 -0.88 11.40 6.69
C SER A 61 -0.37 9.96 6.67
N GLU A 62 0.95 9.82 6.67
CA GLU A 62 1.65 8.52 6.66
C GLU A 62 1.20 7.62 7.82
N GLU A 63 0.80 8.20 8.96
CA GLU A 63 0.23 7.52 10.12
C GLU A 63 -1.04 6.70 9.82
N LYS A 64 -1.74 7.01 8.71
CA LYS A 64 -2.92 6.26 8.29
C LYS A 64 -2.59 4.84 7.83
N ILE A 65 -1.33 4.54 7.55
CA ILE A 65 -0.89 3.18 7.23
C ILE A 65 -1.22 2.17 8.35
N ASP A 66 -1.27 2.61 9.61
CA ASP A 66 -1.68 1.76 10.74
C ASP A 66 -3.14 1.29 10.63
N ASN A 67 -3.99 2.00 9.89
CA ASN A 67 -5.37 1.55 9.61
C ASN A 67 -5.46 0.46 8.53
N ILE A 68 -4.43 0.34 7.69
CA ILE A 68 -4.32 -0.70 6.64
C ILE A 68 -3.76 -1.99 7.25
N ARG A 69 -3.05 -1.87 8.37
CA ARG A 69 -2.53 -3.00 9.12
C ARG A 69 -3.68 -3.95 9.45
N PRO A 70 -3.58 -5.25 9.12
CA PRO A 70 -4.62 -6.19 9.48
C PRO A 70 -4.80 -6.14 11.01
N ARG A 71 -6.01 -5.80 11.47
CA ARG A 71 -6.39 -5.89 12.89
C ARG A 71 -6.18 -7.33 13.33
N SER A 72 -5.02 -7.61 13.88
CA SER A 72 -4.71 -8.88 14.51
C SER A 72 -3.91 -8.52 15.75
N LEU A 73 -4.58 -8.63 16.91
CA LEU A 73 -4.07 -8.63 18.29
C LEU A 73 -4.09 -7.35 19.16
N SER A 74 -4.92 -6.32 18.91
CA SER A 74 -5.08 -5.24 19.91
C SER A 74 -6.51 -4.74 20.19
N GLU A 75 -7.54 -5.48 19.80
CA GLU A 75 -8.94 -5.16 20.18
C GLU A 75 -9.63 -6.32 20.93
N LEU A 76 -8.86 -7.08 21.74
CA LEU A 76 -9.40 -8.09 22.66
C LEU A 76 -9.20 -7.70 24.15
N ASP A 77 -9.14 -6.40 24.45
CA ASP A 77 -9.09 -5.90 25.83
C ASP A 77 -10.14 -4.78 26.00
N PHE A 78 -11.39 -5.19 26.25
CA PHE A 78 -12.43 -4.41 26.92
C PHE A 78 -13.37 -5.35 27.68
#